data_AF-A0AAV5EDS3-F1
#
_entry.id   AF-A0AAV5EDS3-F1
#
_cell.length_a   1.000
_cell.length_b   1.000
_cell.length_c   1.000
_cell.angle_alpha   90.00
_cell.angle_beta   90.00
_cell.angle_gamma   90.00
#
_symmetry.space_group_name_H-M   'P 1'
#
loop_
_entity.id
_entity.type
_entity.pdbx_description
1 polymer ?
#
loop_
_entity_poly.entity_id
_entity_poly.type
_entity_poly.pdbx_seq_one_letter_code
_entity_poly.pdbx_strand_id
1 'polypeptide(L)'
;MTREEEPVMCQHLLVAADRYHMDRLKLMCEERLHRSIDVGSVADILALAEQHGCHGLRKTCIKFLESPDALDAVLTTDDLEQPSSPSCKQGGQDPASQHPMFLDYLTAMSHT
;
A
#
# COMPACT_ATOMS: atom_id res chain seq x y z
N MET A 1 -6.36 6.77 -19.53
CA MET A 1 -6.22 5.79 -18.43
C MET A 1 -4.84 5.19 -18.58
N THR A 2 -3.86 5.79 -17.90
CA THR A 2 -2.49 5.27 -17.86
C THR A 2 -2.48 4.03 -16.96
N ARG A 3 -1.62 3.07 -17.27
CA ARG A 3 -1.59 1.75 -16.62
C ARG A 3 -1.11 1.81 -15.16
N GLU A 4 -0.54 2.95 -14.76
CA GLU A 4 0.03 3.26 -13.45
C GLU A 4 -0.98 3.91 -12.49
N GLU A 5 -2.09 4.48 -12.99
CA GLU A 5 -3.17 5.01 -12.15
C GLU A 5 -4.09 3.90 -11.60
N GLU A 6 -4.05 2.73 -12.23
CA GLU A 6 -4.87 1.58 -11.90
C GLU A 6 -4.74 1.09 -10.43
N PRO A 7 -3.51 0.87 -9.89
CA PRO A 7 -3.34 0.50 -8.48
C PRO A 7 -3.82 1.60 -7.54
N VAL A 8 -3.52 2.88 -7.83
CA VAL A 8 -3.95 4.03 -7.03
C VAL A 8 -5.48 4.12 -6.97
N MET A 9 -6.15 3.88 -8.09
CA MET A 9 -7.61 3.81 -8.12
C MET A 9 -8.16 2.62 -7.33
N CYS A 10 -7.50 1.46 -7.40
CA CYS A 10 -7.88 0.29 -6.60
C CYS A 10 -7.73 0.52 -5.10
N GLN A 11 -6.70 1.26 -4.66
CA GLN A 11 -6.53 1.66 -3.26
C GLN A 11 -7.71 2.53 -2.79
N HIS A 12 -8.04 3.59 -3.54
CA HIS A 12 -9.18 4.44 -3.20
C HIS A 12 -10.51 3.68 -3.20
N LEU A 13 -10.71 2.78 -4.16
CA LEU A 13 -11.89 1.93 -4.23
C LEU A 13 -11.96 0.94 -3.07
N LEU A 14 -10.82 0.41 -2.60
CA LEU A 14 -10.78 -0.49 -1.45
C LEU A 14 -11.21 0.23 -0.17
N VAL A 15 -10.71 1.45 0.06
CA VAL A 15 -11.13 2.30 1.18
C VAL A 15 -12.64 2.57 1.15
N ALA A 16 -13.17 2.92 -0.04
CA ALA A 16 -14.60 3.15 -0.21
C ALA A 16 -15.41 1.86 0.00
N ALA A 17 -14.98 0.74 -0.60
CA ALA A 17 -15.66 -0.54 -0.49
C ALA A 17 -15.74 -1.03 0.96
N ASP A 18 -14.68 -0.85 1.73
CA ASP A 18 -14.66 -1.18 3.15
C ASP A 18 -15.63 -0.31 3.96
N ARG A 19 -15.60 1.01 3.73
CA ARG A 19 -16.51 1.96 4.39
C ARG A 19 -17.99 1.72 4.09
N TYR A 20 -18.32 1.24 2.88
CA TYR A 20 -19.69 0.96 2.46
C TYR A 20 -20.07 -0.53 2.55
N HIS A 21 -19.22 -1.38 3.15
CA HIS A 21 -19.45 -2.83 3.27
C HIS A 21 -19.75 -3.52 1.93
N MET A 22 -19.07 -3.09 0.86
CA MET A 22 -19.20 -3.66 -0.48
C MET A 22 -18.20 -4.81 -0.67
N ASP A 23 -18.44 -5.92 0.00
CA ASP A 23 -17.49 -7.06 0.09
C ASP A 23 -17.01 -7.56 -1.28
N ARG A 24 -17.91 -7.63 -2.26
CA ARG A 24 -17.56 -8.07 -3.62
C ARG A 24 -16.62 -7.10 -4.33
N LEU A 25 -16.81 -5.79 -4.13
CA LEU A 25 -15.93 -4.77 -4.70
C LEU A 25 -14.57 -4.77 -3.99
N LYS A 26 -14.58 -4.94 -2.67
CA LYS A 26 -13.37 -5.06 -1.86
C LYS A 26 -12.49 -6.21 -2.35
N LEU A 27 -13.06 -7.40 -2.55
CA LEU A 27 -12.35 -8.56 -3.06
C LEU A 27 -11.74 -8.33 -4.46
N MET A 28 -12.47 -7.64 -5.34
CA MET A 28 -11.94 -7.26 -6.66
C MET A 28 -10.75 -6.30 -6.56
N CYS A 29 -10.80 -5.33 -5.64
CA CYS A 29 -9.69 -4.41 -5.42
C CYS A 29 -8.47 -5.15 -4.85
N GLU A 30 -8.67 -6.08 -3.92
CA GLU A 30 -7.60 -6.93 -3.38
C GLU A 30 -6.89 -7.74 -4.49
N GLU A 31 -7.63 -8.35 -5.42
CA GLU A 31 -7.03 -9.12 -6.51
C GLU A 31 -6.19 -8.25 -7.45
N ARG A 32 -6.62 -7.02 -7.71
CA ARG A 32 -5.90 -6.08 -8.57
C ARG A 32 -4.64 -5.56 -7.89
N LEU A 33 -4.75 -5.18 -6.62
CA LEU A 33 -3.62 -4.72 -5.81
C LEU A 33 -2.58 -5.81 -5.62
N HIS A 34 -3.01 -7.07 -5.44
CA HIS A 34 -2.10 -8.22 -5.37
C HIS A 34 -1.18 -8.32 -6.60
N ARG A 35 -1.69 -8.02 -7.80
CA ARG A 35 -0.93 -8.10 -9.06
C ARG A 35 -0.03 -6.89 -9.30
N SER A 36 -0.24 -5.81 -8.55
CA SER A 36 0.53 -4.57 -8.66
C SER A 36 1.53 -4.38 -7.52
N ILE A 37 1.74 -5.39 -6.66
CA ILE A 37 2.75 -5.34 -5.61
C ILE A 37 4.13 -5.25 -6.26
N ASP A 38 4.83 -4.16 -5.96
CA ASP A 38 6.22 -3.91 -6.30
C ASP A 38 6.96 -3.33 -5.09
N VAL A 39 8.26 -3.09 -5.24
CA VAL A 39 9.11 -2.56 -4.17
C VAL A 39 8.64 -1.18 -3.66
N GLY A 40 8.12 -0.31 -4.54
CA GLY A 40 7.65 1.01 -4.16
C GLY A 40 6.24 1.02 -3.58
N SER A 41 5.42 0.03 -3.93
CA SER A 41 3.99 -0.03 -3.61
C SER A 41 3.63 -1.02 -2.50
N VAL A 42 4.51 -1.98 -2.20
CA VAL A 42 4.27 -2.99 -1.15
C VAL A 42 4.03 -2.37 0.22
N ALA A 43 4.67 -1.23 0.51
CA ALA A 43 4.48 -0.50 1.76
C ALA A 43 3.06 0.05 1.89
N ASP A 44 2.62 0.81 0.89
CA ASP A 44 1.28 1.40 0.85
C ASP A 44 0.19 0.32 0.85
N ILE A 45 0.37 -0.73 0.05
CA ILE A 45 -0.60 -1.83 -0.07
C ILE A 45 -0.69 -2.62 1.24
N LEU A 46 0.43 -2.85 1.93
CA LEU A 46 0.43 -3.54 3.23
C LEU A 46 -0.30 -2.70 4.29
N ALA A 47 -0.02 -1.39 4.37
CA ALA A 47 -0.70 -0.49 5.30
C ALA A 47 -2.22 -0.48 5.08
N LEU A 48 -2.67 -0.41 3.83
CA LEU A 48 -4.10 -0.50 3.49
C LEU A 48 -4.71 -1.85 3.88
N ALA A 49 -3.99 -2.94 3.65
CA ALA A 49 -4.48 -4.27 3.98
C ALA A 49 -4.65 -4.47 5.50
N GLU A 50 -3.76 -3.90 6.32
CA GLU A 50 -3.90 -3.92 7.77
C GLU A 50 -5.04 -3.02 8.25
N GLN A 51 -5.14 -1.80 7.72
CA GLN A 51 -6.17 -0.85 8.10
C GLN A 51 -7.59 -1.34 7.80
N HIS A 52 -7.77 -2.03 6.67
CA HIS A 52 -9.08 -2.49 6.18
C HIS A 52 -9.31 -3.99 6.41
N GLY A 53 -8.43 -4.70 7.12
CA GLY A 53 -8.62 -6.13 7.44
C GLY A 53 -8.56 -7.06 6.22
N CYS A 54 -7.83 -6.70 5.17
CA CYS A 54 -7.65 -7.51 3.96
C CYS A 54 -6.56 -8.58 4.19
N HIS A 55 -6.91 -9.66 4.90
CA HIS A 55 -5.94 -10.68 5.32
C HIS A 55 -5.18 -11.36 4.16
N GLY A 56 -5.82 -11.56 3.01
CA GLY A 56 -5.19 -12.19 1.83
C GLY A 56 -4.12 -11.30 1.21
N LEU A 57 -4.43 -10.00 1.08
CA LEU A 57 -3.52 -8.99 0.57
C LEU A 57 -2.33 -8.80 1.52
N ARG A 58 -2.59 -8.70 2.83
CA ARG A 58 -1.55 -8.62 3.87
C ARG A 58 -0.56 -9.76 3.79
N LYS A 59 -1.06 -11.01 3.74
CA LYS A 59 -0.23 -12.21 3.65
C LYS A 59 0.65 -12.23 2.40
N THR A 60 0.14 -11.69 1.29
CA THR A 60 0.93 -11.61 0.06
C THR A 60 2.06 -10.59 0.20
N CYS A 61 1.78 -9.42 0.77
CA CYS A 61 2.79 -8.38 0.97
C CYS A 61 3.90 -8.86 1.91
N ILE A 62 3.57 -9.53 3.01
CA ILE A 62 4.56 -10.11 3.93
C ILE A 62 5.44 -11.12 3.20
N LYS A 63 4.84 -12.04 2.41
CA LYS A 63 5.61 -13.00 1.61
C LYS A 63 6.53 -12.35 0.58
N PHE A 64 6.16 -11.19 0.05
CA PHE A 64 7.02 -10.43 -0.86
C PHE A 64 8.24 -9.86 -0.11
N LEU A 65 8.00 -9.33 1.09
CA LEU A 65 9.04 -8.78 1.97
C LEU A 65 9.95 -9.84 2.62
N GLU A 66 9.51 -11.10 2.70
CA GLU A 66 10.34 -12.22 3.14
C GLU A 66 11.53 -12.48 2.17
N SER A 67 11.47 -11.97 0.93
CA SER A 67 12.59 -12.03 0.01
C SER A 67 13.64 -10.96 0.36
N PRO A 68 14.91 -11.32 0.63
CA PRO A 68 15.94 -10.36 1.01
C PRO A 68 16.20 -9.30 -0.08
N ASP A 69 16.07 -9.68 -1.36
CA ASP A 69 16.23 -8.76 -2.49
C ASP A 69 15.13 -7.69 -2.53
N ALA A 70 13.90 -8.06 -2.13
CA ALA A 70 12.78 -7.12 -2.09
C ALA A 70 12.89 -6.22 -0.85
N LEU A 71 13.31 -6.76 0.28
CA LEU A 71 13.49 -6.00 1.52
C LEU A 71 14.59 -4.94 1.37
N ASP A 72 15.76 -5.30 0.81
CA ASP A 72 16.86 -4.36 0.57
C ASP A 72 16.45 -3.26 -0.42
N ALA A 73 15.70 -3.62 -1.46
CA ALA A 73 15.17 -2.66 -2.41
C ALA A 73 14.15 -1.69 -1.78
N VAL A 74 13.29 -2.15 -0.85
CA VAL A 74 12.33 -1.28 -0.14
C VAL A 74 13.05 -0.35 0.83
N LEU A 75 14.10 -0.83 1.49
CA LEU A 75 14.88 -0.03 2.44
C LEU A 75 15.74 1.05 1.75
N THR A 76 16.05 0.86 0.46
CA THR A 76 16.86 1.79 -0.33
C THR A 76 16.04 2.84 -1.10
N THR A 77 14.70 2.71 -1.13
CA THR A 77 13.82 3.68 -1.83
C THR A 77 13.55 4.99 -1.09
N ASP A 78 14.29 5.31 -0.02
CA ASP A 78 14.09 6.52 0.80
C ASP A 78 14.55 7.84 0.15
N ASP A 79 14.98 7.82 -1.11
CA ASP A 79 15.42 9.00 -1.85
C ASP A 79 14.80 9.04 -3.25
N LEU A 80 13.52 9.39 -3.40
CA LEU A 80 13.06 10.06 -4.64
C LEU A 80 12.01 11.13 -4.32
N GLU A 81 12.54 12.34 -4.28
CA GLU A 81 11.92 13.66 -4.31
C GLU A 81 10.49 13.69 -4.88
N GLN A 82 9.55 14.17 -4.05
CA GLN A 82 8.21 14.59 -4.46
C GLN A 82 8.29 15.70 -5.52
N PRO A 83 7.83 15.49 -6.77
CA PRO A 83 7.53 16.61 -7.64
C PRO A 83 6.15 17.17 -7.28
N SER A 84 6.20 18.41 -6.83
CA SER A 84 5.09 19.27 -6.43
C SER A 84 4.00 19.49 -7.51
N SER A 85 2.74 19.21 -7.14
CA SER A 85 1.50 20.01 -7.36
C SER A 85 0.90 20.19 -8.78
N PRO A 86 -0.38 20.65 -8.97
CA PRO A 86 -1.51 20.82 -8.03
C PRO A 86 -2.90 20.29 -8.53
N SER A 87 -3.87 20.25 -7.58
CA SER A 87 -5.32 20.48 -7.76
C SER A 87 -6.26 19.34 -8.18
N CYS A 88 -6.97 18.75 -7.21
CA CYS A 88 -8.41 18.93 -7.02
C CYS A 88 -8.85 18.41 -5.65
N LYS A 89 -9.86 19.05 -5.06
CA LYS A 89 -10.31 18.88 -3.66
C LYS A 89 -10.79 17.45 -3.40
N GLN A 90 -10.27 16.78 -2.37
CA GLN A 90 -11.06 15.84 -1.56
C GLN A 90 -10.51 15.81 -0.14
N GLY A 91 -11.40 15.91 0.84
CA GLY A 91 -11.09 16.32 2.21
C GLY A 91 -10.19 15.37 3.00
N GLY A 92 -9.35 15.98 3.84
CA GLY A 92 -8.92 15.45 5.13
C GLY A 92 -8.38 14.02 5.13
N GLN A 93 -7.26 13.80 4.48
CA GLN A 93 -6.33 12.76 4.92
C GLN A 93 -5.03 13.47 5.26
N ASP A 94 -4.74 13.56 6.55
CA ASP A 94 -3.42 13.95 7.05
C ASP A 94 -2.43 12.85 6.62
N PRO A 95 -1.52 13.12 5.66
CA PRO A 95 -0.57 12.11 5.19
C PRO A 95 0.62 11.94 6.16
N ALA A 96 0.69 12.73 7.24
CA ALA A 96 1.81 12.78 8.16
C ALA A 96 1.77 11.72 9.28
N SER A 97 0.72 10.90 9.38
CA SER A 97 0.54 9.95 10.50
C SER A 97 0.70 8.48 10.12
N GLN A 98 0.87 8.13 8.83
CA GLN A 98 0.91 6.73 8.38
C GLN A 98 2.32 6.20 8.09
N HIS A 99 3.30 7.08 7.88
CA HIS A 99 4.66 6.71 7.46
C HIS A 99 5.60 6.16 8.56
N PRO A 100 5.56 6.57 9.85
CA PRO A 100 6.59 6.13 10.80
C PRO A 100 6.44 4.68 11.29
N MET A 101 5.25 4.08 11.20
CA MET A 101 5.01 2.72 11.70
C MET A 101 5.58 1.61 10.79
N PHE A 102 5.80 1.91 9.50
CA PHE A 102 6.23 0.90 8.52
C PHE A 102 7.74 0.63 8.59
N LEU A 103 8.57 1.68 8.77
CA LEU A 103 10.02 1.52 8.98
C LEU A 103 10.33 0.83 10.32
N ASP A 104 9.60 1.15 11.39
CA ASP A 104 9.74 0.45 12.68
C ASP A 104 9.37 -1.03 12.55
N TYR A 105 8.37 -1.37 11.74
CA TYR A 105 7.95 -2.75 11.47
C TYR A 105 8.97 -3.53 10.63
N LEU A 106 9.51 -2.93 9.55
CA LEU A 106 10.59 -3.56 8.77
C LEU A 106 11.87 -3.73 9.60
N THR A 107 12.20 -2.74 10.44
CA THR A 107 13.32 -2.83 11.38
C THR A 107 13.09 -3.98 12.38
N ALA A 108 11.87 -4.15 12.90
CA ALA A 108 11.52 -5.27 13.76
C ALA A 108 11.61 -6.65 13.07
N MET A 109 11.30 -6.73 11.76
CA MET A 109 11.43 -7.95 10.96
C MET A 109 12.89 -8.30 10.64
N SER A 110 13.79 -7.32 10.60
CA SER A 110 15.23 -7.56 10.39
C SER A 110 15.97 -8.10 11.64
N HIS A 111 15.32 -8.10 12.81
CA HIS A 111 15.91 -8.47 14.11
C HIS A 111 15.48 -9.85 14.66
N THR A 112 14.74 -10.66 13.88
CA THR A 112 14.34 -12.05 14.22
C THR A 112 14.93 -13.06 13.24
#